data_AF-A0A8J3ISF7-F1
#
_entry.id   AF-A0A8J3ISF7-F1
#
_cell.length_a   1.000
_cell.length_b   1.000
_cell.length_c   1.000
_cell.angle_alpha   90.00
_cell.angle_beta   90.00
_cell.angle_gamma   90.00
#
_symmetry.space_group_name_H-M   'P 1'
#
loop_
_entity.id
_entity.type
_entity.pdbx_description
1 polymer ?
#
loop_
_entity_poly.entity_id
_entity_poly.type
_entity_poly.pdbx_seq_one_letter_code
_entity_poly.pdbx_strand_id
1 'polypeptide(L)'
;MGAYWLLHEHFRTTDAKKGVQTFTHYIGDLFQDYMTDLLARIYADTPSERFFDEEAILQSSPQMLQASKKGKTPRCCDGILVSRNNLILFEMTVTSLPIQTLIEADPTTFRNDVRRKFQHKIEQLAHTFDGLAQQMIKLPGLKRETITHIYPVLVLLQPFPQHSISWEHLGTFGKKPGKYVFGDAGSEVYVHVPQILTAEELEILEPLIHSGSFSLPTLLAQKTRSDITASMSMMHYLFLWNHITEQSNQHMLELYEVAVHRLREILTHAITFAENSEPSIGFDL
;
A
#
# COMPACT_ATOMS: atom_id res chain seq x y z
N MET A 1 -8.56 0.95 -26.42
CA MET A 1 -9.18 0.66 -25.10
C MET A 1 -8.11 0.02 -24.24
N GLY A 2 -7.79 0.55 -23.05
CA GLY A 2 -6.65 0.08 -22.25
C GLY A 2 -6.87 -1.33 -21.67
N ALA A 3 -5.78 -2.08 -21.43
CA ALA A 3 -5.82 -3.46 -20.93
C ALA A 3 -6.68 -3.62 -19.66
N TYR A 4 -6.62 -2.65 -18.74
CA TYR A 4 -7.47 -2.60 -17.55
C TYR A 4 -8.97 -2.68 -17.90
N TRP A 5 -9.43 -1.85 -18.84
CA TRP A 5 -10.85 -1.79 -19.21
C TRP A 5 -11.28 -3.03 -19.99
N LEU A 6 -10.39 -3.60 -20.80
CA LEU A 6 -10.65 -4.87 -21.48
C LEU A 6 -10.84 -6.02 -20.48
N LEU A 7 -9.97 -6.13 -19.47
CA LEU A 7 -10.10 -7.11 -18.41
C LEU A 7 -11.36 -6.85 -17.57
N HIS A 8 -11.58 -5.61 -17.12
CA HIS A 8 -12.78 -5.22 -16.39
C HIS A 8 -14.06 -5.65 -17.14
N GLU A 9 -14.14 -5.36 -18.43
CA GLU A 9 -15.30 -5.72 -19.27
C GLU A 9 -15.42 -7.24 -19.45
N HIS A 10 -14.31 -7.95 -19.62
CA HIS A 10 -14.29 -9.41 -19.69
C HIS A 10 -14.87 -10.04 -18.41
N PHE A 11 -14.43 -9.61 -17.23
CA PHE A 11 -14.97 -10.11 -15.96
C PHE A 11 -16.44 -9.75 -15.79
N ARG A 12 -16.84 -8.52 -16.13
CA ARG A 12 -18.24 -8.05 -16.06
C ARG A 12 -19.18 -8.85 -16.96
N THR A 13 -18.73 -9.20 -18.17
CA THR A 13 -19.54 -9.97 -19.14
C THR A 13 -19.59 -11.45 -18.80
N THR A 14 -18.50 -12.01 -18.25
CA THR A 14 -18.44 -13.41 -17.84
C THR A 14 -19.26 -13.69 -16.57
N ASP A 15 -19.29 -12.77 -15.61
CA ASP A 15 -20.16 -12.83 -14.43
C ASP A 15 -20.79 -11.46 -14.15
N ALA A 16 -22.03 -11.26 -14.58
CA ALA A 16 -22.75 -10.01 -14.40
C ALA A 16 -23.04 -9.65 -12.93
N LYS A 17 -23.02 -10.63 -12.01
CA LYS A 17 -23.32 -10.40 -10.59
C LYS A 17 -22.07 -10.10 -9.77
N LYS A 18 -20.97 -10.83 -10.00
CA LYS A 18 -19.76 -10.75 -9.19
C LYS A 18 -18.51 -10.32 -9.97
N GLY A 19 -18.55 -10.28 -11.29
CA GLY A 19 -17.37 -10.03 -12.13
C GLY A 19 -16.60 -8.77 -11.76
N VAL A 20 -17.27 -7.65 -11.53
CA VAL A 20 -16.63 -6.39 -11.10
C VAL A 20 -15.97 -6.53 -9.73
N GLN A 21 -16.61 -7.22 -8.79
CA GLN A 21 -16.06 -7.47 -7.47
C GLN A 21 -14.84 -8.41 -7.54
N THR A 22 -14.92 -9.48 -8.32
CA THR A 22 -13.82 -10.42 -8.56
C THR A 22 -12.63 -9.71 -9.20
N PHE A 23 -12.87 -8.86 -10.21
CA PHE A 23 -11.82 -8.09 -10.85
C PHE A 23 -11.18 -7.08 -9.89
N THR A 24 -11.99 -6.39 -9.07
CA THR A 24 -11.48 -5.44 -8.06
C THR A 24 -10.62 -6.14 -7.01
N HIS A 25 -11.03 -7.33 -6.56
CA HIS A 25 -10.25 -8.16 -5.64
C HIS A 25 -8.93 -8.59 -6.28
N TYR A 26 -8.98 -9.12 -7.51
CA TYR A 26 -7.79 -9.53 -8.25
C TYR A 26 -6.77 -8.40 -8.43
N ILE A 27 -7.22 -7.19 -8.79
CA ILE A 27 -6.33 -6.01 -8.90
C ILE A 27 -5.78 -5.61 -7.52
N GLY A 28 -6.58 -5.76 -6.46
CA GLY A 28 -6.13 -5.57 -5.08
C GLY A 28 -5.00 -6.51 -4.70
N ASP A 29 -5.17 -7.80 -4.96
CA ASP A 29 -4.20 -8.84 -4.64
C ASP A 29 -2.89 -8.62 -5.43
N LEU A 30 -3.00 -8.35 -6.75
CA LEU A 30 -1.84 -8.02 -7.58
C LEU A 30 -1.05 -6.80 -7.06
N PHE A 31 -1.77 -5.78 -6.58
CA PHE A 31 -1.12 -4.59 -6.04
C PHE A 31 -0.42 -4.88 -4.71
N GLN A 32 -1.05 -5.67 -3.84
CA GLN A 32 -0.45 -6.10 -2.58
C GLN A 32 0.81 -6.95 -2.83
N ASP A 33 0.76 -7.89 -3.77
CA ASP A 33 1.92 -8.70 -4.16
C ASP A 33 3.06 -7.80 -4.66
N TYR A 34 2.76 -6.88 -5.58
CA TYR A 34 3.74 -5.94 -6.12
C TYR A 34 4.40 -5.07 -5.04
N MET A 35 3.62 -4.52 -4.11
CA MET A 35 4.14 -3.72 -3.00
C MET A 35 4.90 -4.55 -1.96
N THR A 36 4.48 -5.79 -1.73
CA THR A 36 5.17 -6.73 -0.87
C THR A 36 6.55 -7.07 -1.43
N ASP A 37 6.64 -7.38 -2.72
CA ASP A 37 7.90 -7.63 -3.42
C ASP A 37 8.82 -6.41 -3.41
N LEU A 38 8.27 -5.21 -3.67
CA LEU A 38 9.01 -3.96 -3.59
C LEU A 38 9.60 -3.75 -2.20
N LEU A 39 8.80 -3.84 -1.14
CA LEU A 39 9.27 -3.63 0.23
C LEU A 39 10.26 -4.72 0.66
N ALA A 40 10.00 -5.98 0.32
CA ALA A 40 10.94 -7.08 0.59
C ALA A 40 12.30 -6.80 -0.06
N ARG A 41 12.32 -6.32 -1.31
CA ARG A 41 13.54 -5.97 -2.04
C ARG A 41 14.24 -4.73 -1.47
N ILE A 42 13.49 -3.69 -1.08
CA ILE A 42 14.04 -2.49 -0.42
C ILE A 42 14.82 -2.87 0.84
N TYR A 43 14.32 -3.84 1.62
CA TYR A 43 14.86 -4.20 2.92
C TYR A 43 15.61 -5.55 2.97
N ALA A 44 15.85 -6.19 1.82
CA ALA A 44 16.54 -7.49 1.75
C ALA A 44 17.98 -7.41 2.28
N ASP A 45 18.69 -6.33 1.94
CA ASP A 45 20.11 -6.15 2.23
C ASP A 45 20.40 -5.22 3.41
N THR A 46 19.38 -4.87 4.21
CA THR A 46 19.52 -3.93 5.33
C THR A 46 19.60 -4.69 6.66
N PRO A 47 20.78 -4.91 7.28
CA PRO A 47 20.93 -5.87 8.38
C PRO A 47 20.18 -5.49 9.66
N SER A 48 19.87 -4.20 9.85
CA SER A 48 19.16 -3.69 11.03
C SER A 48 17.67 -3.49 10.83
N GLU A 49 17.16 -3.80 9.63
CA GLU A 49 15.77 -3.59 9.26
C GLU A 49 15.20 -4.90 8.73
N ARG A 50 13.92 -5.16 9.03
CA ARG A 50 13.27 -6.38 8.56
C ARG A 50 11.82 -6.11 8.23
N PHE A 51 11.47 -6.39 6.99
CA PHE A 51 10.10 -6.40 6.53
C PHE A 51 9.45 -7.77 6.80
N PHE A 52 8.21 -7.75 7.28
CA PHE A 52 7.34 -8.90 7.47
C PHE A 52 6.08 -8.65 6.65
N ASP A 53 5.84 -9.45 5.63
CA ASP A 53 4.58 -9.46 4.90
C ASP A 53 3.44 -10.07 5.73
N GLU A 54 2.21 -9.99 5.23
CA GLU A 54 1.01 -10.52 5.88
C GLU A 54 1.19 -12.01 6.24
N GLU A 55 1.75 -12.81 5.33
CA GLU A 55 1.93 -14.24 5.55
C GLU A 55 2.89 -14.51 6.73
N ALA A 56 4.03 -13.85 6.77
CA ALA A 56 5.01 -13.94 7.83
C ALA A 56 4.44 -13.48 9.18
N ILE A 57 3.60 -12.44 9.19
CA ILE A 57 2.87 -11.97 10.38
C ILE A 57 1.93 -13.06 10.89
N LEU A 58 1.13 -13.66 9.99
CA LEU A 58 0.16 -14.71 10.32
C LEU A 58 0.83 -15.99 10.83
N GLN A 59 1.86 -16.46 10.13
CA GLN A 59 2.63 -17.65 10.53
C GLN A 59 3.26 -17.48 11.90
N SER A 60 3.70 -16.26 12.22
CA SER A 60 4.31 -15.93 13.52
C SER A 60 3.29 -15.74 14.64
N SER A 61 2.00 -15.62 14.32
CA SER A 61 0.91 -15.27 15.25
C SER A 61 -0.15 -16.38 15.34
N PRO A 62 0.05 -17.42 16.17
CA PRO A 62 -0.80 -18.62 16.18
C PRO A 62 -2.30 -18.38 16.39
N GLN A 63 -2.64 -17.38 17.21
CA GLN A 63 -4.04 -17.01 17.47
C GLN A 63 -4.72 -16.47 16.21
N MET A 64 -4.02 -15.66 15.42
CA MET A 64 -4.51 -15.13 14.16
C MET A 64 -4.61 -16.20 13.09
N LEU A 65 -3.58 -17.05 12.99
CA LEU A 65 -3.59 -18.18 12.07
C LEU A 65 -4.78 -19.12 12.35
N GLN A 66 -5.08 -19.37 13.62
CA GLN A 66 -6.24 -20.18 14.00
C GLN A 66 -7.57 -19.49 13.66
N ALA A 67 -7.67 -18.18 13.84
CA ALA A 67 -8.86 -17.41 13.45
C ALA A 67 -9.08 -17.45 11.93
N SER A 68 -8.01 -17.26 11.14
CA SER A 68 -8.01 -17.34 9.68
C SER A 68 -8.48 -18.72 9.19
N LYS A 69 -7.94 -19.81 9.76
CA LYS A 69 -8.39 -21.19 9.47
C LYS A 69 -9.86 -21.45 9.78
N LYS A 70 -10.50 -20.64 10.63
CA LYS A 70 -11.94 -20.69 10.91
C LYS A 70 -12.77 -19.76 10.00
N GLY A 71 -12.18 -19.25 8.92
CA GLY A 71 -12.82 -18.34 7.98
C GLY A 71 -13.01 -16.92 8.51
N LYS A 72 -12.34 -16.54 9.60
CA LYS A 72 -12.36 -15.14 10.08
C LYS A 72 -11.24 -14.37 9.39
N THR A 73 -11.58 -13.24 8.78
CA THR A 73 -10.59 -12.33 8.20
C THR A 73 -9.60 -11.90 9.29
N PRO A 74 -8.29 -12.08 9.06
CA PRO A 74 -7.27 -11.54 9.95
C PRO A 74 -7.47 -10.04 10.15
N ARG A 75 -7.30 -9.57 11.38
CA ARG A 75 -7.31 -8.14 11.70
C ARG A 75 -5.88 -7.65 11.85
N CYS A 76 -5.09 -7.80 10.80
CA CYS A 76 -3.75 -7.21 10.67
C CYS A 76 -3.67 -6.37 9.39
N CYS A 77 -2.60 -5.59 9.31
CA CYS A 77 -2.19 -4.90 8.10
C CYS A 77 -1.36 -5.84 7.20
N ASP A 78 -1.14 -5.39 5.97
CA ASP A 78 -0.52 -6.20 4.90
C ASP A 78 1.00 -6.33 5.05
N GLY A 79 1.65 -5.44 5.81
CA GLY A 79 3.06 -5.58 6.13
C GLY A 79 3.54 -4.77 7.33
N ILE A 80 4.64 -5.19 7.93
CA ILE A 80 5.29 -4.49 9.05
C ILE A 80 6.79 -4.40 8.81
N LEU A 81 7.34 -3.19 8.83
CA LEU A 81 8.78 -2.97 8.89
C LEU A 81 9.21 -2.76 10.34
N VAL A 82 10.17 -3.56 10.80
CA VAL A 82 10.89 -3.37 12.05
C VAL A 82 12.22 -2.70 11.75
N SER A 83 12.47 -1.51 12.28
CA SER A 83 13.73 -0.78 12.12
C SER A 83 14.19 -0.16 13.43
N ARG A 84 15.18 -0.80 14.09
CA ARG A 84 15.73 -0.39 15.38
C ARG A 84 14.64 -0.15 16.44
N ASN A 85 14.32 1.10 16.73
CA ASN A 85 13.31 1.55 17.69
C ASN A 85 11.98 1.97 17.04
N ASN A 86 11.79 1.69 15.76
CA ASN A 86 10.62 2.09 14.97
C ASN A 86 9.90 0.86 14.43
N LEU A 87 8.57 0.95 14.38
CA LEU A 87 7.74 0.10 13.54
C LEU A 87 7.03 0.94 12.49
N ILE A 88 6.94 0.43 11.28
CA ILE A 88 6.05 0.97 10.25
C ILE A 88 5.00 -0.09 9.93
N LEU A 89 3.73 0.28 10.01
CA LEU A 89 2.60 -0.60 9.72
C LEU A 89 2.07 -0.21 8.34
N PHE A 90 2.07 -1.12 7.38
CA PHE A 90 1.62 -0.88 6.01
C PHE A 90 0.27 -1.54 5.76
N GLU A 91 -0.72 -0.74 5.40
CA GLU A 91 -1.97 -1.21 4.79
C GLU A 91 -1.97 -0.78 3.33
N MET A 92 -2.19 -1.69 2.42
CA MET A 92 -2.12 -1.51 0.97
C MET A 92 -3.52 -1.55 0.38
N THR A 93 -3.79 -0.65 -0.57
CA THR A 93 -5.09 -0.66 -1.25
C THR A 93 -5.06 0.01 -2.61
N VAL A 94 -5.81 -0.56 -3.55
CA VAL A 94 -6.09 0.03 -4.87
C VAL A 94 -7.28 0.98 -4.84
N THR A 95 -7.89 1.16 -3.67
CA THR A 95 -9.05 2.03 -3.50
C THR A 95 -8.68 3.48 -3.79
N SER A 96 -9.39 4.07 -4.75
CA SER A 96 -9.30 5.49 -5.10
C SER A 96 -10.60 6.23 -4.81
N LEU A 97 -10.51 7.55 -4.68
CA LEU A 97 -11.68 8.42 -4.68
C LEU A 97 -12.30 8.46 -6.09
N PRO A 98 -13.64 8.53 -6.21
CA PRO A 98 -14.26 8.74 -7.51
C PRO A 98 -13.76 10.04 -8.14
N ILE A 99 -13.51 10.00 -9.46
CA ILE A 99 -13.10 11.19 -10.21
C ILE A 99 -14.09 12.34 -10.02
N GLN A 100 -15.39 12.02 -9.99
CA GLN A 100 -16.45 13.01 -9.76
C GLN A 100 -16.25 13.77 -8.45
N THR A 101 -15.90 13.05 -7.37
CA THR A 101 -15.64 13.63 -6.05
C THR A 101 -14.45 14.57 -6.05
N LEU A 102 -13.43 14.26 -6.85
CA LEU A 102 -12.25 15.11 -7.01
C LEU A 102 -12.54 16.37 -7.84
N ILE A 103 -13.43 16.26 -8.85
CA ILE A 103 -13.80 17.37 -9.73
C ILE A 103 -14.77 18.33 -9.05
N GLU A 104 -15.82 17.82 -8.40
CA GLU A 104 -16.87 18.63 -7.79
C GLU A 104 -16.38 19.37 -6.54
N ALA A 105 -15.35 18.84 -5.88
CA ALA A 105 -14.77 19.38 -4.66
C ALA A 105 -15.80 19.64 -3.55
N ASP A 106 -16.93 18.93 -3.54
CA ASP A 106 -17.94 19.02 -2.48
C ASP A 106 -17.40 18.38 -1.19
N PRO A 107 -17.24 19.14 -0.09
CA PRO A 107 -16.66 18.62 1.14
C PRO A 107 -17.47 17.47 1.76
N THR A 108 -18.79 17.47 1.57
CA THR A 108 -19.67 16.44 2.16
C THR A 108 -19.50 15.10 1.45
N THR A 109 -19.53 15.13 0.12
CA THR A 109 -19.30 13.97 -0.75
C THR A 109 -17.90 13.41 -0.54
N PHE A 110 -16.88 14.28 -0.48
CA PHE A 110 -15.51 13.88 -0.15
C PHE A 110 -15.43 13.14 1.19
N ARG A 111 -15.98 13.71 2.27
CA ARG A 111 -15.95 13.08 3.60
C ARG A 111 -16.66 11.72 3.63
N ASN A 112 -17.79 11.61 2.92
CA ASN A 112 -18.54 10.37 2.82
C ASN A 112 -17.77 9.30 2.04
N ASP A 113 -17.15 9.68 0.93
CA ASP A 113 -16.33 8.77 0.14
C ASP A 113 -15.11 8.31 0.92
N VAL A 114 -14.38 9.23 1.56
CA VAL A 114 -13.22 8.88 2.37
C VAL A 114 -13.60 7.92 3.49
N ARG A 115 -14.70 8.20 4.21
CA ARG A 115 -15.21 7.31 5.26
C ARG A 115 -15.51 5.92 4.70
N ARG A 116 -16.30 5.85 3.64
CA ARG A 116 -16.73 4.57 3.02
C ARG A 116 -15.54 3.75 2.52
N LYS A 117 -14.50 4.40 1.99
CA LYS A 117 -13.40 3.75 1.27
C LYS A 117 -12.17 3.46 2.12
N PHE A 118 -11.85 4.32 3.08
CA PHE A 118 -10.59 4.26 3.82
C PHE A 118 -10.73 4.03 5.32
N GLN A 119 -11.93 4.21 5.90
CA GLN A 119 -12.11 4.02 7.36
C GLN A 119 -11.62 2.64 7.81
N HIS A 120 -12.11 1.57 7.16
CA HIS A 120 -11.75 0.21 7.55
C HIS A 120 -10.24 -0.05 7.43
N LYS A 121 -9.61 0.51 6.38
CA LYS A 121 -8.17 0.39 6.11
C LYS A 121 -7.33 1.06 7.20
N ILE A 122 -7.73 2.25 7.65
CA ILE A 122 -7.06 2.92 8.78
C ILE A 122 -7.34 2.20 10.12
N GLU A 123 -8.54 1.66 10.31
CA GLU A 123 -8.86 0.84 11.48
C GLU A 123 -8.02 -0.45 11.56
N GLN A 124 -7.68 -1.07 10.42
CA GLN A 124 -6.77 -2.23 10.38
C GLN A 124 -5.38 -1.90 10.93
N LEU A 125 -4.85 -0.71 10.64
CA LEU A 125 -3.58 -0.24 11.23
C LEU A 125 -3.69 -0.10 12.76
N ALA A 126 -4.81 0.45 13.25
CA ALA A 126 -5.06 0.59 14.69
C ALA A 126 -5.21 -0.79 15.37
N HIS A 127 -5.93 -1.72 14.74
CA HIS A 127 -6.06 -3.09 15.22
C HIS A 127 -4.72 -3.83 15.25
N THR A 128 -3.85 -3.59 14.26
CA THR A 128 -2.50 -4.16 14.24
C THR A 128 -1.67 -3.63 15.39
N PHE A 129 -1.72 -2.31 15.66
CA PHE A 129 -1.10 -1.75 16.85
C PHE A 129 -1.59 -2.45 18.11
N ASP A 130 -2.91 -2.59 18.29
CA ASP A 130 -3.49 -3.18 19.50
C ASP A 130 -3.07 -4.65 19.64
N GLY A 131 -3.03 -5.38 18.52
CA GLY A 131 -2.57 -6.76 18.47
C GLY A 131 -1.09 -6.90 18.85
N LEU A 132 -0.22 -5.98 18.40
CA LEU A 132 1.20 -5.96 18.78
C LEU A 132 1.38 -5.61 20.26
N ALA A 133 0.63 -4.62 20.76
CA ALA A 133 0.68 -4.15 22.13
C ALA A 133 0.19 -5.22 23.12
N GLN A 134 -0.85 -5.98 22.75
CA GLN A 134 -1.44 -7.07 23.55
C GLN A 134 -0.78 -8.44 23.29
N GLN A 135 0.28 -8.49 22.48
CA GLN A 135 0.99 -9.71 22.10
C GLN A 135 0.15 -10.79 21.39
N MET A 136 -0.99 -10.39 20.82
CA MET A 136 -1.78 -11.23 19.90
C MET A 136 -1.07 -11.38 18.56
N ILE A 137 -0.38 -10.31 18.13
CA ILE A 137 0.53 -10.30 16.97
C ILE A 137 1.96 -10.47 17.48
N LYS A 138 2.65 -11.47 16.95
CA LYS A 138 4.04 -11.79 17.30
C LYS A 138 4.91 -11.69 16.05
N LEU A 139 6.03 -11.01 16.18
CA LEU A 139 7.04 -10.88 15.13
C LEU A 139 8.37 -11.48 15.62
N PRO A 140 8.99 -12.41 14.87
CA PRO A 140 10.26 -13.01 15.22
C PRO A 140 11.35 -11.95 15.43
N GLY A 141 12.00 -11.97 16.60
CA GLY A 141 13.09 -11.05 16.92
C GLY A 141 12.68 -9.64 17.34
N LEU A 142 11.38 -9.33 17.39
CA LEU A 142 10.91 -8.03 17.88
C LEU A 142 11.16 -7.88 19.38
N LYS A 143 12.07 -6.97 19.74
CA LYS A 143 12.29 -6.48 21.11
C LYS A 143 11.37 -5.30 21.37
N ARG A 144 10.21 -5.54 22.00
CA ARG A 144 9.16 -4.51 22.17
C ARG A 144 9.62 -3.35 23.03
N GLU A 145 10.44 -3.64 24.04
CA GLU A 145 11.02 -2.70 24.97
C GLU A 145 11.94 -1.67 24.28
N THR A 146 12.42 -1.97 23.07
CA THR A 146 13.25 -1.02 22.28
C THR A 146 12.43 -0.16 21.35
N ILE A 147 11.14 -0.44 21.14
CA ILE A 147 10.29 0.30 20.22
C ILE A 147 9.79 1.57 20.90
N THR A 148 10.12 2.72 20.32
CA THR A 148 9.71 4.04 20.82
C THR A 148 8.78 4.77 19.85
N HIS A 149 8.72 4.36 18.58
CA HIS A 149 7.86 4.98 17.58
C HIS A 149 7.13 3.96 16.70
N ILE A 150 5.87 4.28 16.35
CA ILE A 150 5.07 3.52 15.39
C ILE A 150 4.49 4.48 14.35
N TYR A 151 4.71 4.18 13.08
CA TYR A 151 4.25 4.94 11.93
C TYR A 151 3.18 4.14 11.17
N PRO A 152 1.89 4.47 11.31
CA PRO A 152 0.84 3.90 10.46
C PRO A 152 0.97 4.47 9.04
N VAL A 153 1.00 3.61 8.02
CA VAL A 153 1.16 4.00 6.62
C VAL A 153 0.10 3.30 5.78
N LEU A 154 -0.68 4.09 5.04
CA LEU A 154 -1.58 3.63 4.01
C LEU A 154 -0.88 3.76 2.64
N VAL A 155 -0.69 2.64 1.95
CA VAL A 155 -0.07 2.58 0.64
C VAL A 155 -1.15 2.52 -0.44
N LEU A 156 -1.11 3.45 -1.39
CA LEU A 156 -2.12 3.62 -2.43
C LEU A 156 -1.55 3.39 -3.82
N LEU A 157 -2.30 2.69 -4.67
CA LEU A 157 -1.95 2.60 -6.10
C LEU A 157 -2.16 3.94 -6.81
N GLN A 158 -3.21 4.67 -6.45
CA GLN A 158 -3.60 5.92 -7.10
C GLN A 158 -3.28 7.13 -6.21
N PRO A 159 -2.96 8.29 -6.79
CA PRO A 159 -2.75 9.51 -6.02
C PRO A 159 -3.97 9.85 -5.16
N PHE A 160 -3.70 10.34 -3.96
CA PHE A 160 -4.70 10.88 -3.04
C PHE A 160 -4.38 12.35 -2.76
N PRO A 161 -5.38 13.26 -2.71
CA PRO A 161 -5.14 14.64 -2.32
C PRO A 161 -4.56 14.71 -0.91
N GLN A 162 -3.30 15.12 -0.76
CA GLN A 162 -2.63 15.25 0.54
C GLN A 162 -2.48 16.73 0.89
N HIS A 163 -3.47 17.25 1.63
CA HIS A 163 -3.49 18.59 2.22
C HIS A 163 -4.15 18.56 3.60
N SER A 164 -3.97 19.59 4.42
CA SER A 164 -4.43 19.61 5.83
C SER A 164 -5.88 19.15 6.05
N ILE A 165 -6.83 19.61 5.23
CA ILE A 165 -8.26 19.24 5.33
C ILE A 165 -8.49 17.75 5.07
N SER A 166 -7.81 17.16 4.08
CA SER A 166 -7.93 15.73 3.78
C SER A 166 -7.40 14.87 4.95
N TRP A 167 -6.32 15.34 5.57
CA TRP A 167 -5.66 14.72 6.71
C TRP A 167 -6.48 14.78 7.99
N GLU A 168 -7.12 15.92 8.25
CA GLU A 168 -8.00 16.09 9.41
C GLU A 168 -9.07 15.00 9.45
N HIS A 169 -9.68 14.69 8.32
CA HIS A 169 -10.74 13.68 8.23
C HIS A 169 -10.20 12.25 8.36
N LEU A 170 -9.11 11.91 7.66
CA LEU A 170 -8.48 10.59 7.77
C LEU A 170 -7.98 10.28 9.18
N GLY A 171 -7.43 11.30 9.87
CA GLY A 171 -6.95 11.18 11.24
C GLY A 171 -8.03 10.83 12.25
N THR A 172 -9.31 10.97 11.90
CA THR A 172 -10.43 10.62 12.80
C THR A 172 -10.69 9.11 12.92
N PHE A 173 -10.22 8.30 11.97
CA PHE A 173 -10.47 6.86 11.95
C PHE A 173 -9.40 6.03 12.67
N GLY A 174 -8.20 6.60 12.83
CA GLY A 174 -7.04 5.92 13.40
C GLY A 174 -6.84 6.21 14.89
N LYS A 175 -5.75 5.68 15.43
CA LYS A 175 -5.25 6.11 16.73
C LYS A 175 -4.80 7.56 16.66
N LYS A 176 -5.22 8.36 17.63
CA LYS A 176 -4.74 9.73 17.77
C LYS A 176 -3.23 9.72 18.03
N PRO A 177 -2.46 10.68 17.49
CA PRO A 177 -1.05 10.78 17.80
C PRO A 177 -0.83 10.90 19.30
N GLY A 178 0.13 10.15 19.87
CA GLY A 178 0.35 10.17 21.31
C GLY A 178 1.07 8.94 21.83
N LYS A 179 1.28 8.92 23.16
CA LYS A 179 1.90 7.80 23.85
C LYS A 179 0.88 6.74 24.24
N TYR A 180 1.24 5.49 24.02
CA TYR A 180 0.42 4.33 24.36
C TYR A 180 1.27 3.26 25.03
N VAL A 181 0.65 2.48 25.91
CA VAL A 181 1.28 1.30 26.51
C VAL A 181 1.50 0.25 25.42
N PHE A 182 2.69 -0.35 25.40
CA PHE A 182 3.13 -1.28 24.36
C PHE A 182 3.84 -2.49 24.99
N GLY A 183 3.13 -3.63 25.06
CA GLY A 183 3.59 -4.84 25.74
C GLY A 183 3.34 -4.82 27.25
N ASP A 184 3.68 -5.93 27.90
CA ASP A 184 3.35 -6.16 29.33
C ASP A 184 4.26 -5.40 30.30
N ALA A 185 5.43 -4.96 29.84
CA ALA A 185 6.42 -4.26 30.65
C ALA A 185 6.06 -2.79 30.94
N GLY A 186 4.90 -2.31 30.45
CA GLY A 186 4.47 -0.93 30.62
C GLY A 186 5.29 0.08 29.80
N SER A 187 6.07 -0.38 28.82
CA SER A 187 6.80 0.50 27.91
C SER A 187 5.85 1.40 27.15
N GLU A 188 6.19 2.68 27.02
CA GLU A 188 5.41 3.64 26.22
C GLU A 188 5.99 3.76 24.82
N VAL A 189 5.12 3.76 23.83
CA VAL A 189 5.47 4.02 22.43
C VAL A 189 4.69 5.21 21.92
N TYR A 190 5.31 6.06 21.10
CA TYR A 190 4.63 7.15 20.44
C TYR A 190 4.06 6.68 19.09
N VAL A 191 2.74 6.68 18.95
CA VAL A 191 2.06 6.43 17.67
C VAL A 191 1.93 7.75 16.95
N HIS A 192 2.43 7.82 15.72
CA HIS A 192 2.38 9.00 14.88
C HIS A 192 1.05 9.11 14.13
N VAL A 193 0.78 10.28 13.56
CA VAL A 193 -0.36 10.45 12.65
C VAL A 193 -0.19 9.51 11.45
N PRO A 194 -1.27 8.87 10.95
CA PRO A 194 -1.19 8.07 9.74
C PRO A 194 -0.55 8.85 8.59
N GLN A 195 0.22 8.18 7.75
CA GLN A 195 0.84 8.73 6.55
C GLN A 195 0.35 7.98 5.32
N ILE A 196 0.36 8.64 4.16
CA ILE A 196 -0.03 8.03 2.88
C ILE A 196 1.22 8.02 2.03
N LEU A 197 1.52 6.86 1.46
CA LEU A 197 2.51 6.70 0.41
C LEU A 197 1.81 6.17 -0.82
N THR A 198 2.18 6.66 -2.00
CA THR A 198 1.78 6.01 -3.26
C THR A 198 2.79 4.94 -3.67
N ALA A 199 2.38 4.06 -4.58
CA ALA A 199 3.29 3.11 -5.23
C ALA A 199 4.50 3.83 -5.86
N GLU A 200 4.21 4.89 -6.61
CA GLU A 200 5.22 5.78 -7.22
C GLU A 200 6.19 6.36 -6.18
N GLU A 201 5.69 6.79 -5.02
CA GLU A 201 6.56 7.32 -3.95
C GLU A 201 7.48 6.24 -3.37
N LEU A 202 7.00 5.00 -3.23
CA LEU A 202 7.85 3.88 -2.80
C LEU A 202 8.88 3.49 -3.87
N GLU A 203 8.51 3.54 -5.15
CA GLU A 203 9.42 3.31 -6.28
C GLU A 203 10.54 4.37 -6.35
N ILE A 204 10.23 5.64 -6.06
CA ILE A 204 11.22 6.71 -5.94
C ILE A 204 12.14 6.48 -4.72
N LEU A 205 11.57 5.99 -3.61
CA LEU A 205 12.32 5.74 -2.38
C LEU A 205 13.27 4.55 -2.46
N GLU A 206 12.98 3.55 -3.30
CA GLU A 206 13.79 2.35 -3.44
C GLU A 206 15.30 2.63 -3.66
N PRO A 207 15.73 3.34 -4.72
CA PRO A 207 17.15 3.62 -4.93
C PRO A 207 17.75 4.49 -3.81
N LEU A 208 16.95 5.37 -3.21
CA LEU A 208 17.38 6.24 -2.11
C LEU A 208 17.70 5.44 -0.85
N ILE A 209 16.89 4.43 -0.53
CA ILE A 209 17.08 3.53 0.61
C ILE A 209 18.22 2.55 0.33
N HIS A 210 18.28 1.94 -0.86
CA HIS A 210 19.38 1.03 -1.24
C HIS A 210 20.75 1.68 -1.20
N SER A 211 20.84 2.97 -1.56
CA SER A 211 22.11 3.72 -1.46
C SER A 211 22.58 3.94 -0.02
N GLY A 212 21.75 3.65 0.99
CA GLY A 212 21.98 3.93 2.40
C GLY A 212 21.89 5.41 2.78
N SER A 213 21.59 6.29 1.81
CA SER A 213 21.48 7.75 2.03
C SER A 213 20.28 8.10 2.89
N PHE A 214 19.22 7.31 2.82
CA PHE A 214 17.97 7.54 3.53
C PHE A 214 17.43 6.26 4.15
N SER A 215 16.59 6.41 5.17
CA SER A 215 15.75 5.34 5.70
C SER A 215 14.33 5.85 5.84
N LEU A 216 13.35 5.01 5.50
CA LEU A 216 11.94 5.40 5.57
C LEU A 216 11.51 5.85 6.98
N PRO A 217 11.90 5.18 8.08
CA PRO A 217 11.59 5.67 9.43
C PRO A 217 12.12 7.08 9.68
N THR A 218 13.33 7.39 9.21
CA THR A 218 13.93 8.72 9.37
C THR A 218 13.17 9.76 8.56
N LEU A 219 12.82 9.45 7.31
CA LEU A 219 12.04 10.34 6.45
C LEU A 219 10.66 10.64 7.03
N LEU A 220 9.95 9.62 7.52
CA LEU A 220 8.66 9.81 8.18
C LEU A 220 8.82 10.63 9.47
N ALA A 221 9.82 10.31 10.29
CA ALA A 221 10.12 11.04 11.52
C ALA A 221 10.44 12.53 11.28
N GLN A 222 11.11 12.86 10.17
CA GLN A 222 11.42 14.24 9.82
C GLN A 222 10.19 14.94 9.21
N LYS A 223 9.46 14.26 8.32
CA LYS A 223 8.24 14.76 7.69
C LYS A 223 7.15 15.09 8.71
N THR A 224 7.01 14.28 9.76
CA THR A 224 5.94 14.45 10.78
C THR A 224 6.30 15.45 11.89
N ARG A 225 7.47 16.09 11.86
CA ARG A 225 7.87 17.11 12.87
C ARG A 225 7.11 18.43 12.76
N SER A 226 6.53 18.73 11.60
CA SER A 226 5.81 19.97 11.33
C SER A 226 4.49 19.64 10.66
N ASP A 227 3.41 20.31 11.07
CA ASP A 227 2.08 20.13 10.49
C ASP A 227 2.07 20.42 8.98
N ILE A 228 2.93 21.35 8.52
CA ILE A 228 3.08 21.68 7.11
C ILE A 228 3.59 20.47 6.34
N THR A 229 4.74 19.90 6.72
CA THR A 229 5.36 18.77 6.01
C THR A 229 4.62 17.45 6.26
N ALA A 230 3.97 17.30 7.42
CA ALA A 230 3.16 16.14 7.75
C ALA A 230 2.00 15.97 6.75
N SER A 231 1.47 17.09 6.24
CA SER A 231 0.37 17.09 5.28
C SER A 231 0.79 16.94 3.81
N MET A 232 2.08 17.14 3.48
CA MET A 232 2.59 17.01 2.11
C MET A 232 2.62 15.54 1.67
N SER A 233 2.59 15.31 0.36
CA SER A 233 2.98 14.00 -0.19
C SER A 233 4.46 13.73 0.06
N MET A 234 4.87 12.46 0.11
CA MET A 234 6.28 12.11 0.29
C MET A 234 7.13 12.64 -0.88
N MET A 235 6.62 12.55 -2.11
CA MET A 235 7.33 13.10 -3.29
C MET A 235 7.61 14.61 -3.14
N HIS A 236 6.60 15.41 -2.78
CA HIS A 236 6.79 16.84 -2.55
C HIS A 236 7.77 17.11 -1.40
N TYR A 237 7.70 16.33 -0.33
CA TYR A 237 8.63 16.43 0.79
C TYR A 237 10.08 16.14 0.35
N LEU A 238 10.31 15.08 -0.42
CA LEU A 238 11.66 14.72 -0.90
C LEU A 238 12.24 15.81 -1.81
N PHE A 239 11.48 16.29 -2.78
CA PHE A 239 11.99 17.22 -3.79
C PHE A 239 12.06 18.67 -3.31
N LEU A 240 11.01 19.15 -2.62
CA LEU A 240 10.96 20.56 -2.19
C LEU A 240 11.70 20.79 -0.87
N TRP A 241 11.60 19.85 0.07
CA TRP A 241 12.13 20.04 1.43
C TRP A 241 13.53 19.44 1.60
N ASN A 242 13.78 18.26 1.05
CA ASN A 242 15.09 17.60 1.14
C ASN A 242 15.98 17.86 -0.08
N HIS A 243 15.48 18.56 -1.10
CA HIS A 243 16.23 18.87 -2.33
C HIS A 243 16.84 17.63 -3.01
N ILE A 244 16.14 16.50 -2.91
CA ILE A 244 16.58 15.26 -3.54
C ILE A 244 16.36 15.38 -5.05
N THR A 245 17.34 14.92 -5.83
CA THR A 245 17.16 14.70 -7.27
C THR A 245 16.69 13.28 -7.48
N GLU A 246 15.73 13.10 -8.38
CA GLU A 246 15.23 11.78 -8.77
C GLU A 246 16.39 10.90 -9.25
N GLN A 247 16.44 9.67 -8.72
CA GLN A 247 17.40 8.66 -9.12
C GLN A 247 16.71 7.61 -9.98
N SER A 248 17.41 7.11 -10.99
CA SER A 248 16.87 6.05 -11.84
C SER A 248 16.70 4.76 -11.02
N ASN A 249 15.47 4.25 -10.97
CA ASN A 249 15.18 2.94 -10.43
C ASN A 249 15.40 1.88 -11.51
N GLN A 250 16.60 1.28 -11.52
CA GLN A 250 16.99 0.29 -12.52
C GLN A 250 16.08 -0.95 -12.51
N HIS A 251 15.61 -1.37 -11.34
CA HIS A 251 14.73 -2.52 -11.24
C HIS A 251 13.36 -2.26 -11.90
N MET A 252 12.82 -1.06 -11.71
CA MET A 252 11.58 -0.66 -12.38
C MET A 252 11.75 -0.56 -13.91
N LEU A 253 12.92 -0.13 -14.39
CA LEU A 253 13.23 -0.16 -15.81
C LEU A 253 13.25 -1.59 -16.36
N GLU A 254 13.90 -2.52 -15.66
CA GLU A 254 13.92 -3.95 -16.04
C GLU A 254 12.50 -4.55 -16.07
N LEU A 255 11.69 -4.30 -15.03
CA LEU A 255 10.29 -4.76 -14.98
C LEU A 255 9.47 -4.18 -16.12
N TYR A 256 9.65 -2.89 -16.42
CA TYR A 256 8.97 -2.22 -17.53
C TYR A 256 9.36 -2.86 -18.87
N GLU A 257 10.65 -3.13 -19.11
CA GLU A 257 11.12 -3.79 -20.32
C GLU A 257 10.51 -5.19 -20.50
N VAL A 258 10.48 -6.00 -19.43
CA VAL A 258 9.86 -7.33 -19.45
C VAL A 258 8.36 -7.23 -19.74
N ALA A 259 7.65 -6.29 -19.11
CA ALA A 259 6.23 -6.08 -19.32
C ALA A 259 5.93 -5.64 -20.77
N VAL A 260 6.70 -4.69 -21.30
CA VAL A 260 6.58 -4.23 -22.68
C VAL A 260 6.89 -5.35 -23.68
N HIS A 261 7.91 -6.16 -23.42
CA HIS A 261 8.23 -7.31 -24.27
C HIS A 261 7.05 -8.29 -24.35
N ARG A 262 6.50 -8.70 -23.20
CA ARG A 262 5.34 -9.60 -23.13
C ARG A 262 4.10 -9.00 -23.80
N LEU A 263 3.84 -7.71 -23.59
CA LEU A 263 2.73 -7.03 -24.27
C LEU A 263 2.91 -7.02 -25.78
N ARG A 264 4.12 -6.79 -26.29
CA ARG A 264 4.42 -6.86 -27.73
C ARG A 264 4.20 -8.26 -28.28
N GLU A 265 4.62 -9.31 -27.58
CA GLU A 265 4.39 -10.70 -27.99
C GLU A 265 2.88 -11.00 -28.10
N ILE A 266 2.11 -10.64 -27.06
CA ILE A 266 0.65 -10.85 -27.04
C ILE A 266 -0.03 -10.08 -28.18
N LEU A 267 0.32 -8.81 -28.37
CA LEU A 267 -0.25 -7.98 -29.44
C LEU A 267 0.11 -8.51 -30.82
N THR A 268 1.35 -8.97 -31.03
CA THR A 268 1.79 -9.56 -32.30
C THR A 268 1.01 -10.84 -32.61
N HIS A 269 0.84 -11.71 -31.60
CA HIS A 269 0.02 -12.92 -31.74
C HIS A 269 -1.45 -12.59 -32.02
N ALA A 270 -2.02 -11.59 -31.34
CA ALA A 270 -3.42 -11.17 -31.55
C ALA A 270 -3.65 -10.57 -32.94
N ILE A 271 -2.73 -9.75 -33.45
CA ILE A 271 -2.78 -9.19 -34.80
C ILE A 271 -2.65 -10.31 -35.84
N THR A 272 -1.67 -11.20 -35.68
CA THR A 272 -1.48 -12.35 -36.58
C THR A 272 -2.70 -13.27 -36.59
N PHE A 273 -3.33 -13.50 -35.42
CA PHE A 273 -4.57 -14.26 -35.34
C PHE A 273 -5.72 -13.57 -36.08
N ALA A 274 -5.89 -12.25 -35.91
CA ALA A 274 -6.93 -11.48 -36.59
C ALA A 274 -6.73 -11.44 -38.11
N GLU A 275 -5.49 -11.34 -38.60
CA GLU A 275 -5.17 -11.36 -40.04
C GLU A 275 -5.38 -12.74 -40.69
N ASN A 276 -5.15 -13.82 -39.95
CA ASN A 276 -5.41 -15.19 -40.43
C ASN A 276 -6.86 -15.66 -40.21
N SER A 277 -7.67 -14.88 -39.49
CA SER A 277 -9.09 -15.11 -39.31
C SER A 277 -9.89 -14.37 -40.39
N GLU A 278 -9.66 -14.68 -41.67
CA GLU A 278 -10.55 -14.17 -42.73
C GLU A 278 -11.99 -14.64 -42.45
N PRO A 279 -13.00 -13.76 -42.54
CA PRO A 279 -14.38 -14.16 -42.44
C PRO A 279 -14.73 -14.96 -43.71
N SER A 280 -14.87 -16.27 -43.56
CA SER A 280 -15.57 -17.12 -44.52
C SER A 280 -17.07 -16.77 -44.53
N ILE A 281 -17.41 -15.57 -45.01
CA ILE A 281 -18.78 -15.21 -45.37
C ILE A 281 -18.93 -15.63 -46.83
N GLY A 282 -19.27 -16.90 -47.03
CA GLY A 282 -19.91 -17.34 -48.26
C GLY A 282 -21.28 -16.66 -48.34
N PHE A 283 -21.40 -15.67 -49.22
CA PHE A 283 -22.71 -15.26 -49.73
C PHE A 283 -23.14 -16.31 -50.76
N ASP A 284 -24.00 -17.24 -50.37
CA ASP A 284 -24.85 -17.93 -51.32
C ASP A 284 -25.96 -16.94 -51.74
N LEU A 285 -25.86 -16.45 -52.97
CA LEU A 285 -26.92 -15.72 -53.69
C LEU A 285 -27.88 -16.70 -54.36
#